data_AF-A0A9E3VQU9-F1
#
_entry.id   AF-A0A9E3VQU9-F1
#
_cell.length_a   1.000
_cell.length_b   1.000
_cell.length_c   1.000
_cell.angle_alpha   90.00
_cell.angle_beta   90.00
_cell.angle_gamma   90.00
#
_symmetry.space_group_name_H-M   'P 1'
#
loop_
_entity.id
_entity.type
_entity.pdbx_description
1 polymer ?
#
loop_
_entity_poly.entity_id
_entity_poly.type
_entity_poly.pdbx_seq_one_letter_code
_entity_poly.pdbx_strand_id
1 'polypeptide(L)'
;MARGDHIRVKRFGYWHHGIDCGDGTVIHFTGEPRDYRNAAIRRTSIEDFAKGGRVRVVRHRGSYDPEVVVERAESRLEETGYHPVRNNCEHFTRWCVTGAAESRQIRRALYALTGFAVTLAGTVTAAALLHSVRRRSRRSDA
;
A
#
# COMPACT_ATOMS: atom_id res chain seq x y z
N MET A 1 11.91 -19.82 11.02
CA MET A 1 11.52 -18.60 10.28
C MET A 1 12.82 -17.87 9.97
N ALA A 2 12.83 -17.03 8.94
CA ALA A 2 14.02 -16.32 8.48
C ALA A 2 13.76 -14.81 8.46
N ARG A 3 14.84 -14.02 8.53
CA ARG A 3 14.80 -12.57 8.38
C ARG A 3 14.01 -12.17 7.14
N GLY A 4 13.17 -11.14 7.26
CA GLY A 4 12.30 -10.65 6.19
C GLY A 4 11.06 -11.50 5.94
N ASP A 5 10.86 -12.62 6.64
CA ASP A 5 9.65 -13.43 6.49
C ASP A 5 8.41 -12.63 6.92
N HIS A 6 7.40 -12.61 6.05
CA HIS A 6 6.03 -12.34 6.48
C HIS A 6 5.55 -13.50 7.32
N ILE A 7 5.27 -13.25 8.59
CA ILE A 7 4.74 -14.25 9.51
C ILE A 7 3.34 -13.89 9.98
N ARG A 8 2.59 -14.92 10.38
CA ARG A 8 1.27 -14.77 10.99
C ARG A 8 1.03 -15.75 12.13
N VAL A 9 0.17 -15.35 13.06
CA VAL A 9 -0.28 -16.18 14.17
C VAL A 9 -1.79 -16.06 14.34
N LYS A 10 -2.46 -17.16 14.68
CA LYS A 10 -3.92 -17.15 14.86
C LYS A 10 -4.26 -16.50 16.19
N ARG A 11 -5.16 -15.52 16.15
CA ARG A 11 -5.83 -14.92 17.30
C ARG A 11 -7.29 -15.34 17.31
N PHE A 12 -8.03 -14.98 18.36
CA PHE A 12 -9.44 -15.29 18.47
C PHE A 12 -10.24 -14.64 17.31
N GLY A 13 -10.50 -15.41 16.26
CA GLY A 13 -11.27 -14.99 15.08
C GLY A 13 -10.49 -14.31 13.95
N TYR A 14 -9.16 -14.14 14.04
CA TYR A 14 -8.38 -13.49 12.97
C TYR A 14 -6.91 -13.96 12.91
N TRP A 15 -6.20 -13.58 11.84
CA TRP A 15 -4.76 -13.73 11.72
C TRP A 15 -4.07 -12.41 12.04
N HIS A 16 -3.08 -12.47 12.91
CA HIS A 16 -2.21 -11.35 13.22
C HIS A 16 -0.92 -11.48 12.43
N HIS A 17 -0.45 -10.40 11.82
CA HIS A 17 0.64 -10.41 10.83
C HIS A 17 1.81 -9.55 11.29
N GLY A 18 3.04 -9.98 11.01
CA GLY A 18 4.28 -9.25 11.29
C GLY A 18 5.41 -9.61 10.32
N ILE A 19 6.51 -8.88 10.39
CA ILE A 19 7.77 -9.14 9.69
C ILE A 19 8.80 -9.67 10.69
N ASP A 20 9.33 -10.85 10.45
CA ASP A 20 10.43 -11.42 11.23
C ASP A 20 11.73 -10.66 10.93
N CYS A 21 12.39 -10.13 11.97
CA CYS A 21 13.65 -9.40 11.82
C CYS A 21 14.88 -10.32 11.81
N GLY A 22 14.72 -11.62 12.10
CA GLY A 22 15.81 -12.60 12.14
C GLY A 22 16.65 -12.56 13.42
N ASP A 23 16.32 -11.69 14.37
CA ASP A 23 17.02 -11.52 15.64
C ASP A 23 16.12 -11.81 16.86
N GLY A 24 15.11 -12.66 16.66
CA GLY A 24 14.12 -12.99 17.69
C GLY A 24 13.05 -11.93 17.89
N THR A 25 13.06 -10.86 17.10
CA THR A 25 12.03 -9.80 17.15
C THR A 25 11.17 -9.76 15.89
N VAL A 26 10.00 -9.12 16.04
CA VAL A 26 8.99 -8.98 14.98
C VAL A 26 8.54 -7.53 14.93
N ILE A 27 8.52 -6.94 13.74
CA ILE A 27 7.85 -5.65 13.51
C ILE A 27 6.42 -5.89 13.06
N HIS A 28 5.48 -5.34 13.80
CA HIS A 28 4.06 -5.50 13.51
C HIS A 28 3.24 -4.32 14.02
N PHE A 29 2.03 -4.16 13.48
CA PHE A 29 1.05 -3.26 14.08
C PHE A 29 0.56 -3.87 15.40
N THR A 30 0.60 -3.16 16.52
CA THR A 30 0.27 -3.73 17.84
C THR A 30 -1.21 -3.67 18.19
N GLY A 31 -2.04 -3.03 17.36
CA GLY A 31 -3.47 -2.91 17.65
C GLY A 31 -4.14 -4.27 17.73
N GLU A 32 -5.00 -4.46 18.74
CA GLU A 32 -5.88 -5.60 18.85
C GLU A 32 -7.34 -5.13 18.82
N PRO A 33 -8.31 -5.98 18.40
CA PRO A 33 -9.72 -5.55 18.27
C PRO A 33 -10.32 -4.89 19.52
N ARG A 34 -9.81 -5.22 20.70
CA ARG A 34 -10.25 -4.67 22.00
C ARG A 34 -9.34 -3.58 22.57
N ASP A 35 -8.16 -3.37 21.98
CA ASP A 35 -7.18 -2.40 22.45
C ASP A 35 -6.42 -1.82 21.24
N TYR A 36 -6.96 -0.73 20.67
CA TYR A 36 -6.41 -0.07 19.50
C TYR A 36 -6.07 1.41 19.72
N ARG A 37 -6.39 1.97 20.90
CA ARG A 37 -6.21 3.41 21.19
C ARG A 37 -4.75 3.84 21.14
N ASN A 38 -3.84 2.94 21.52
CA ASN A 38 -2.40 3.15 21.51
C ASN A 38 -1.69 2.24 20.48
N ALA A 39 -2.41 1.81 19.45
CA ALA A 39 -1.88 0.94 18.42
C ALA A 39 -0.91 1.70 17.51
N ALA A 40 0.29 1.15 17.37
CA ALA A 40 1.32 1.64 16.46
C ALA A 40 2.04 0.47 15.81
N ILE A 41 2.82 0.73 14.77
CA ILE A 41 3.81 -0.23 14.29
C ILE A 41 4.96 -0.25 15.29
N ARG A 42 5.24 -1.41 15.89
CA ARG A 42 6.32 -1.58 16.88
C ARG A 42 7.12 -2.84 16.60
N ARG A 43 8.33 -2.83 17.11
CA ARG A 43 9.20 -4.00 17.23
C ARG A 43 9.00 -4.65 18.59
N THR A 44 8.66 -5.92 18.62
CA THR A 44 8.43 -6.70 19.85
C THR A 44 9.16 -8.04 19.78
N SER A 45 9.26 -8.76 20.90
CA SER A 45 9.77 -10.12 20.88
C SER A 45 8.85 -11.05 20.08
N ILE A 46 9.40 -12.14 19.53
CA ILE A 46 8.57 -13.14 18.85
C ILE A 46 7.59 -13.82 19.82
N GLU A 47 7.95 -13.91 21.10
CA GLU A 47 7.10 -14.42 22.17
C GLU A 47 5.87 -13.51 22.37
N ASP A 48 6.08 -12.20 22.48
CA ASP A 48 5.00 -11.20 22.61
C ASP A 48 4.13 -11.16 21.35
N PHE A 49 4.77 -11.26 20.18
CA PHE A 49 4.05 -11.39 18.92
C PHE A 49 3.25 -12.70 18.86
N ALA A 50 3.75 -13.81 19.39
CA ALA A 50 3.08 -15.09 19.32
C ALA A 50 1.92 -15.19 20.31
N LYS A 51 2.05 -14.64 21.53
CA LYS A 51 1.13 -14.84 22.66
C LYS A 51 0.77 -16.32 22.87
N GLY A 52 1.79 -17.18 22.83
CA GLY A 52 1.64 -18.65 22.92
C GLY A 52 1.04 -19.32 21.67
N GLY A 53 0.68 -18.56 20.63
CA GLY A 53 0.14 -19.09 19.38
C GLY A 53 1.23 -19.62 18.44
N ARG A 54 0.85 -20.56 17.56
CA ARG A 54 1.76 -21.10 16.53
C ARG A 54 1.97 -20.10 15.40
N VAL A 55 3.20 -19.63 15.24
CA VAL A 55 3.63 -18.76 14.14
C VAL A 55 3.78 -19.54 12.84
N ARG A 56 3.39 -18.93 11.71
CA ARG A 56 3.45 -19.51 10.36
C ARG A 56 3.96 -18.48 9.37
N VAL A 57 4.82 -18.90 8.44
CA VAL A 57 5.28 -18.07 7.32
C VAL A 57 4.17 -17.95 6.26
N VAL A 58 4.01 -16.75 5.70
CA VAL A 58 3.14 -16.44 4.55
C VAL A 58 4.03 -16.23 3.33
N ARG A 59 3.86 -17.09 2.33
CA ARG A 59 4.67 -17.03 1.09
C ARG A 59 4.05 -16.07 0.08
N HIS A 60 4.89 -15.28 -0.58
CA HIS A 60 4.52 -14.36 -1.66
C HIS A 60 5.28 -14.71 -2.93
N ARG A 61 4.71 -14.37 -4.10
CA ARG A 61 5.45 -14.37 -5.37
C ARG A 61 6.02 -12.97 -5.57
N GLY A 62 7.32 -12.87 -5.86
CA GLY A 62 8.00 -11.57 -6.02
C GLY A 62 8.13 -10.82 -4.69
N SER A 63 8.97 -11.34 -3.80
CA SER A 63 9.38 -10.63 -2.57
C SER A 63 10.61 -9.79 -2.88
N TYR A 64 10.73 -8.64 -2.21
CA TYR A 64 12.03 -7.98 -2.08
C TYR A 64 13.01 -8.85 -1.28
N ASP A 65 14.30 -8.51 -1.38
CA ASP A 65 15.35 -9.10 -0.55
C ASP A 65 15.06 -8.89 0.94
N PRO A 66 15.41 -9.86 1.82
CA PRO A 66 15.14 -9.80 3.25
C PRO A 66 15.54 -8.48 3.91
N GLU A 67 16.68 -7.92 3.54
CA GLU A 67 17.20 -6.65 4.05
C GLU A 67 16.26 -5.49 3.72
N VAL A 68 15.79 -5.42 2.47
CA VAL A 68 14.84 -4.40 2.00
C VAL A 68 13.50 -4.55 2.70
N VAL A 69 13.04 -5.79 2.92
CA VAL A 69 11.77 -6.03 3.65
C VAL A 69 11.86 -5.51 5.08
N VAL A 70 12.97 -5.76 5.77
CA VAL A 70 13.17 -5.28 7.15
C VAL A 70 13.35 -3.77 7.18
N GLU A 71 14.13 -3.17 6.28
CA GLU A 71 14.30 -1.72 6.18
C GLU A 71 12.95 -1.01 5.99
N ARG A 72 12.10 -1.53 5.10
CA ARG A 72 10.73 -1.02 4.90
C ARG A 72 9.88 -1.15 6.15
N ALA A 73 10.01 -2.25 6.90
CA ALA A 73 9.27 -2.43 8.15
C ALA A 73 9.75 -1.43 9.21
N GLU A 74 11.06 -1.21 9.32
CA GLU A 74 11.69 -0.25 10.24
C GLU A 74 11.32 1.20 9.88
N SER A 75 11.21 1.55 8.60
CA SER A 75 10.85 2.89 8.13
C SER A 75 9.44 3.35 8.53
N ARG A 76 8.64 2.45 9.11
CA ARG A 76 7.25 2.66 9.50
C ARG A 76 7.05 2.56 11.01
N LEU A 77 8.12 2.41 11.80
CA LEU A 77 8.02 2.35 13.26
C LEU A 77 7.32 3.58 13.83
N GLU A 78 6.54 3.35 14.89
CA GLU A 78 5.71 4.34 15.59
C GLU A 78 4.56 4.94 14.77
N GLU A 79 4.32 4.52 13.52
CA GLU A 79 3.15 4.98 12.79
C GLU A 79 1.84 4.51 13.45
N THR A 80 0.90 5.45 13.63
CA THR A 80 -0.42 5.25 14.26
C THR A 80 -1.56 5.52 13.25
N GLY A 81 -2.82 5.49 13.70
CA GLY A 81 -3.97 5.93 12.87
C GLY A 81 -4.54 4.88 11.90
N TYR A 82 -4.03 3.64 11.96
CA TYR A 82 -4.48 2.52 11.14
C TYR A 82 -5.82 1.92 11.67
N HIS A 83 -6.94 2.14 10.95
CA HIS A 83 -8.31 1.59 11.22
C HIS A 83 -8.58 0.21 10.55
N PRO A 84 -9.57 -0.58 11.02
CA PRO A 84 -9.46 -1.82 11.79
C PRO A 84 -8.27 -2.78 11.50
N VAL A 85 -7.52 -3.00 12.58
CA VAL A 85 -6.45 -3.98 12.88
C VAL A 85 -6.13 -5.06 11.85
N ARG A 86 -7.10 -5.93 11.49
CA ARG A 86 -6.83 -7.12 10.64
C ARG A 86 -6.32 -6.73 9.26
N ASN A 87 -6.95 -5.72 8.64
CA ASN A 87 -6.55 -5.29 7.31
C ASN A 87 -5.22 -4.55 7.35
N ASN A 88 -4.90 -3.88 8.45
CA ASN A 88 -3.69 -3.06 8.52
C ASN A 88 -2.44 -3.88 8.72
N CYS A 89 -2.45 -4.88 9.62
CA CYS A 89 -1.28 -5.71 9.82
C CYS A 89 -0.95 -6.53 8.56
N GLU A 90 -1.97 -7.05 7.86
CA GLU A 90 -1.79 -7.74 6.58
C GLU A 90 -1.33 -6.77 5.47
N HIS A 91 -1.91 -5.57 5.37
CA HIS A 91 -1.49 -4.59 4.36
C HIS A 91 -0.06 -4.08 4.60
N PHE A 92 0.28 -3.76 5.85
CA PHE A 92 1.61 -3.34 6.25
C PHE A 92 2.65 -4.38 5.85
N THR A 93 2.46 -5.63 6.29
CA THR A 93 3.40 -6.73 5.97
C THR A 93 3.47 -6.99 4.46
N ARG A 94 2.34 -6.96 3.74
CA ARG A 94 2.34 -7.11 2.28
C ARG A 94 3.06 -5.95 1.58
N TRP A 95 2.92 -4.72 2.05
CA TRP A 95 3.64 -3.56 1.51
C TRP A 95 5.14 -3.68 1.76
N CYS A 96 5.57 -4.14 2.94
CA CYS A 96 6.98 -4.41 3.23
C CYS A 96 7.56 -5.44 2.25
N VAL A 97 6.84 -6.54 2.02
CA VAL A 97 7.33 -7.70 1.26
C VAL A 97 7.28 -7.48 -0.25
N THR A 98 6.21 -6.84 -0.77
CA THR A 98 5.92 -6.84 -2.22
C THR A 98 5.79 -5.45 -2.84
N GLY A 99 5.76 -4.39 -2.02
CA GLY A 99 5.56 -3.03 -2.54
C GLY A 99 4.17 -2.75 -3.12
N ALA A 100 3.22 -3.69 -3.04
CA ALA A 100 1.95 -3.62 -3.77
C ALA A 100 1.10 -2.35 -3.53
N ALA A 101 1.23 -1.65 -2.40
CA ALA A 101 0.55 -0.37 -2.20
C ALA A 101 1.20 0.78 -3.01
N GLU A 102 2.52 0.79 -3.10
CA GLU A 102 3.32 1.72 -3.88
C GLU A 102 3.02 1.55 -5.39
N SER A 103 3.00 0.30 -5.87
CA SER A 103 2.62 0.01 -7.27
C SER A 103 1.19 0.44 -7.61
N ARG A 104 0.24 0.36 -6.66
CA ARG A 104 -1.13 0.84 -6.88
C ARG A 104 -1.21 2.36 -6.97
N GLN A 105 -0.46 3.08 -6.14
CA GLN A 105 -0.40 4.54 -6.19
C GLN A 105 0.24 5.02 -7.50
N ILE A 106 1.38 4.43 -7.87
CA ILE A 106 2.06 4.72 -9.15
C ILE A 106 1.13 4.41 -10.33
N ARG A 107 0.47 3.24 -10.33
CA ARG A 107 -0.46 2.86 -11.40
C ARG A 107 -1.67 3.81 -11.49
N ARG A 108 -2.23 4.24 -10.36
CA ARG A 108 -3.32 5.23 -10.33
C ARG A 108 -2.87 6.60 -10.83
N ALA A 109 -1.68 7.06 -10.44
CA ALA A 109 -1.10 8.31 -10.92
C ALA A 109 -0.87 8.29 -12.44
N LEU A 110 -0.33 7.19 -12.97
CA LEU A 110 -0.18 6.99 -14.41
C LEU A 110 -1.53 7.03 -15.12
N TYR A 111 -2.54 6.30 -14.63
CA TYR A 111 -3.88 6.36 -15.22
C TYR A 111 -4.48 7.76 -15.20
N ALA A 112 -4.33 8.52 -14.10
CA ALA A 112 -4.78 9.90 -14.03
C ALA A 112 -4.08 10.77 -15.09
N LEU A 113 -2.75 10.68 -15.23
CA LEU A 113 -1.98 11.39 -16.25
C LEU A 113 -2.45 11.04 -17.68
N THR A 114 -2.63 9.76 -17.98
CA THR A 114 -3.15 9.34 -19.29
C THR A 114 -4.59 9.80 -19.54
N GLY A 115 -5.44 9.81 -18.50
CA GLY A 115 -6.81 10.32 -18.59
C GLY A 115 -6.85 11.83 -18.89
N PHE A 116 -5.96 12.61 -18.27
CA PHE A 116 -5.79 14.04 -18.59
C PHE A 116 -5.25 14.28 -20.01
N ALA A 117 -4.35 13.42 -20.50
CA ALA A 117 -3.82 13.55 -21.87
C ALA A 117 -4.92 13.31 -22.94
N VAL A 118 -5.86 12.39 -22.69
CA VAL A 118 -6.98 12.11 -23.61
C VAL A 118 -8.02 13.25 -23.62
N THR A 119 -8.28 13.90 -22.49
CA THR A 119 -9.24 15.03 -22.42
C THR A 119 -8.71 16.31 -23.06
N LEU A 120 -7.40 16.57 -23.03
CA LEU A 120 -6.78 17.70 -23.72
C LEU A 120 -6.78 17.52 -25.26
N ALA A 121 -6.57 16.31 -25.77
CA ALA A 121 -6.67 16.04 -27.20
C ALA A 121 -8.12 16.17 -27.74
N GLY A 122 -9.13 15.95 -26.89
CA GLY A 122 -10.55 16.01 -27.27
C GLY A 122 -11.15 17.42 -27.35
N THR A 123 -10.56 18.43 -26.70
CA THR A 123 -11.16 19.80 -26.65
C THR A 123 -10.59 20.75 -27.71
N VAL A 124 -9.40 20.48 -28.24
CA VAL A 124 -8.75 21.37 -29.24
C VAL A 124 -9.39 21.26 -30.63
N THR A 125 -10.03 20.14 -30.97
CA THR A 125 -10.69 19.98 -32.28
C THR A 125 -11.99 20.79 -32.41
N ALA A 126 -12.79 20.94 -31.35
CA ALA A 126 -14.07 21.64 -31.41
C ALA A 126 -13.92 23.18 -31.52
N ALA A 127 -12.97 23.78 -30.78
CA ALA A 127 -12.77 25.22 -30.79
C ALA A 127 -12.15 25.72 -32.12
N ALA A 128 -11.24 24.94 -32.72
CA ALA A 128 -10.64 25.25 -34.01
C ALA A 128 -11.67 25.13 -35.17
N LEU A 129 -12.57 24.16 -35.11
CA LEU A 129 -13.64 23.99 -36.10
C LEU A 129 -14.65 25.15 -36.07
N LEU A 130 -15.07 25.60 -34.88
CA LEU A 130 -16.03 26.71 -34.74
C LEU A 130 -15.50 28.05 -35.25
N HIS A 131 -14.18 28.29 -35.18
CA HIS A 131 -13.58 29.53 -35.70
C HIS A 131 -13.50 29.54 -37.25
N SER A 132 -13.31 28.38 -37.87
CA SER A 132 -13.24 28.25 -39.33
C SER A 132 -14.60 28.46 -40.02
N VAL A 133 -15.68 27.98 -39.42
CA VAL A 133 -17.05 28.13 -39.95
C VAL A 133 -17.50 29.59 -39.90
N ARG A 134 -17.15 30.33 -38.84
CA ARG A 134 -17.56 31.73 -38.66
C ARG A 134 -16.85 32.70 -39.61
N ARG A 135 -15.64 32.38 -40.07
CA ARG A 135 -14.93 33.18 -41.10
C ARG A 135 -15.46 32.98 -42.51
N ARG A 136 -16.05 31.82 -42.82
CA ARG A 136 -16.57 31.53 -44.17
C ARG A 136 -17.89 32.26 -44.46
N SER A 137 -18.75 32.43 -43.46
CA SER A 137 -20.03 33.14 -43.57
C SER A 137 -19.90 34.66 -43.74
N ARG A 138 -18.76 35.28 -43.36
CA ARG A 138 -18.56 36.73 -43.50
C ARG A 138 -17.94 37.17 -44.85
N ARG A 139 -17.60 36.22 -45.72
CA ARG A 139 -16.99 36.50 -47.04
C ARG A 139 -17.96 36.35 -48.22
N SER A 140 -19.20 35.93 -47.97
CA SER A 140 -20.22 35.74 -49.02
C SER A 140 -21.17 36.94 -49.19
N ASP A 141 -21.05 37.98 -48.36
CA ASP A 141 -21.94 39.15 -48.36
C ASP A 141 -21.21 40.47 -48.69
N ALA A 142 -20.09 40.41 -49.42
CA ALA A 142 -19.34 41.59 -49.88
C ALA A 142 -19.08 41.52 -51.39
#